data_AF-A0A1M5RJ01-F1
#
_entry.id   AF-A0A1M5RJ01-F1
#
_cell.length_a   1.000
_cell.length_b   1.000
_cell.length_c   1.000
_cell.angle_alpha   90.00
_cell.angle_beta   90.00
_cell.angle_gamma   90.00
#
_symmetry.space_group_name_H-M   'P 1'
#
loop_
_entity.id
_entity.type
_entity.pdbx_description
1 polymer ?
#
loop_
_entity_poly.entity_id
_entity_poly.type
_entity_poly.pdbx_seq_one_letter_code
_entity_poly.pdbx_strand_id
1 'polypeptide(L)'
;MEQNSTRDLRLLKWYAAVSTVAILFLLYHSLQPKSTHLQLEELDVERVNVVEKDGTLKMVISNKKRQHPGLSNFKLMTAREREAGIIFFNSSGDECGGLVYDGTREEAGLAFSVDQFRNDQLMQLQYAQRTQGDSIRRHYGLRLWDRSEDFTLAQQMALIDSLQRLKQEDELNNQFKALREKGLLGVERMFAGKNDKGEVGLFIRDDKGRIRIKIYCDRQNNPRLTVVDERGVEKGL
;
A
#
# COMPACT_ATOMS: atom_id res chain seq x y z
N MET A 1 57.79 59.37 24.98
CA MET A 1 57.45 58.39 23.93
C MET A 1 56.81 57.10 24.46
N GLU A 2 56.88 56.78 25.76
CA GLU A 2 56.38 55.49 26.31
C GLU A 2 54.85 55.38 26.52
N GLN A 3 54.14 56.50 26.67
CA GLN A 3 52.71 56.49 27.02
C GLN A 3 51.80 56.00 25.88
N ASN A 4 52.25 56.10 24.63
CA ASN A 4 51.52 55.59 23.47
C ASN A 4 51.62 54.06 23.36
N SER A 5 52.78 53.48 23.63
CA SER A 5 52.99 52.03 23.55
C SER A 5 52.13 51.23 24.53
N THR A 6 51.86 51.75 25.73
CA THR A 6 50.98 51.08 26.70
C THR A 6 49.50 51.15 26.31
N ARG A 7 49.08 52.23 25.64
CA ARG A 7 47.73 52.37 25.08
C ARG A 7 47.55 51.43 23.88
N ASP A 8 48.53 51.37 22.99
CA ASP A 8 48.52 50.48 21.82
C ASP A 8 48.52 49.00 22.24
N LEU A 9 49.27 48.64 23.29
CA LEU A 9 49.24 47.31 23.88
C LEU A 9 47.88 46.95 24.50
N ARG A 10 47.20 47.91 25.16
CA ARG A 10 45.85 47.69 25.70
C ARG A 10 44.83 47.53 24.58
N LEU A 11 44.92 48.33 23.53
CA LEU A 11 44.07 48.22 22.34
C LEU A 11 44.27 46.87 21.64
N LEU A 12 45.52 46.41 21.50
CA LEU A 12 45.83 45.12 20.91
C LEU A 12 45.31 43.95 21.76
N LYS A 13 45.43 44.04 23.09
CA LYS A 13 44.86 43.04 24.02
C LYS A 13 43.33 42.96 23.91
N TRP A 14 42.66 44.10 23.84
CA TRP A 14 41.21 44.15 23.64
C TRP A 14 40.80 43.60 22.28
N TYR A 15 41.54 43.97 21.22
CA TYR A 15 41.33 43.42 19.88
C TYR A 15 41.46 41.90 19.87
N ALA A 16 42.53 41.36 20.46
CA ALA A 16 42.76 39.92 20.55
C ALA A 16 41.67 39.21 21.38
N ALA A 17 41.23 39.79 22.49
CA ALA A 17 40.17 39.23 23.31
C ALA A 17 38.82 39.19 22.55
N VAL A 18 38.44 40.30 21.91
CA VAL A 18 37.19 40.41 21.15
C VAL A 18 37.21 39.49 19.93
N SER A 19 38.33 39.44 19.19
CA SER A 19 38.45 38.56 18.02
C SER A 19 38.42 37.09 18.43
N THR A 20 39.05 36.72 19.55
CA THR A 20 38.98 35.35 20.09
C THR A 20 37.54 34.98 20.45
N VAL A 21 36.82 35.85 21.16
CA VAL A 21 35.41 35.60 21.51
C VAL A 21 34.53 35.50 20.25
N ALA A 22 34.73 36.37 19.26
CA ALA A 22 34.01 36.32 18.00
C ALA A 22 34.28 35.02 17.23
N ILE A 23 35.54 34.56 17.18
CA ILE A 23 35.90 33.29 16.55
C ILE A 23 35.25 32.12 17.30
N LEU A 24 35.31 32.10 18.63
CA LEU A 24 34.68 31.05 19.45
C LEU A 24 33.15 31.03 19.25
N PHE A 25 32.52 32.19 19.15
CA PHE A 25 31.09 32.31 18.86
C PHE A 25 30.72 31.75 17.48
N LEU A 26 31.51 32.08 16.45
CA LEU A 26 31.32 31.56 15.09
C LEU A 26 31.55 30.03 15.03
N LEU A 27 32.58 29.53 15.71
CA LEU A 27 32.84 28.09 15.81
C LEU A 27 31.69 27.38 16.52
N TYR A 28 31.20 27.93 17.64
CA TYR A 28 30.06 27.37 18.37
C TYR A 28 28.82 27.27 17.48
N HIS A 29 28.47 28.33 16.74
CA HIS A 29 27.32 28.32 15.82
C HIS A 29 27.53 27.39 14.61
N SER A 30 28.75 27.28 14.08
CA SER A 30 29.05 26.38 12.97
C SER A 30 29.02 24.90 13.38
N LEU A 31 29.29 24.61 14.66
CA LEU A 31 29.29 23.26 15.21
C LEU A 31 27.93 22.83 15.75
N GLN A 32 26.93 23.73 15.80
CA GLN A 32 25.58 23.31 16.14
C GLN A 32 25.04 22.37 15.06
N PRO A 33 24.46 21.22 15.45
CA PRO A 33 23.85 20.31 14.49
C PRO A 33 22.74 21.08 13.76
N LYS A 34 22.97 21.38 12.48
CA LYS A 34 21.92 21.92 11.62
C LYS A 34 20.78 20.91 11.64
N SER A 35 19.55 21.41 11.82
CA SER A 35 18.34 20.63 11.60
C SER A 35 18.50 19.82 10.31
N THR A 36 18.48 18.50 10.42
CA THR A 36 18.62 17.57 9.28
C THR A 36 17.35 17.51 8.44
N HIS A 37 16.42 18.45 8.64
CA HIS A 37 15.17 18.53 7.91
C HIS A 37 15.39 19.25 6.57
N LEU A 38 15.07 18.54 5.49
CA LEU A 38 14.97 19.09 4.16
C LEU A 38 13.64 19.84 4.04
N GLN A 39 13.69 21.14 3.72
CA GLN A 39 12.52 21.95 3.36
C GLN A 39 12.59 22.26 1.87
N LEU A 40 11.53 21.94 1.14
CA LEU A 40 11.39 22.17 -0.28
C LEU A 40 10.01 22.78 -0.53
N GLU A 41 9.92 23.69 -1.50
CA GLU A 41 8.64 24.20 -1.99
C GLU A 41 7.95 23.15 -2.89
N GLU A 42 8.72 22.50 -3.76
CA GLU A 42 8.26 21.47 -4.69
C GLU A 42 9.33 20.37 -4.87
N LEU A 43 8.90 19.15 -5.20
CA LEU A 43 9.79 18.01 -5.43
C LEU A 43 9.34 17.19 -6.64
N ASP A 44 10.01 17.40 -7.76
CA ASP A 44 9.83 16.62 -8.99
C ASP A 44 10.79 15.43 -9.05
N VAL A 45 10.27 14.23 -8.83
CA VAL A 45 11.05 12.99 -8.84
C VAL A 45 10.24 11.83 -9.41
N GLU A 46 10.93 10.84 -9.96
CA GLU A 46 10.29 9.60 -10.40
C GLU A 46 9.93 8.68 -9.22
N ARG A 47 10.66 8.78 -8.11
CA ARG A 47 10.53 7.90 -6.95
C ARG A 47 11.11 8.50 -5.67
N VAL A 48 10.41 8.29 -4.57
CA VAL A 48 10.85 8.52 -3.19
C VAL A 48 10.88 7.19 -2.43
N ASN A 49 11.98 6.92 -1.72
CA ASN A 49 12.07 5.83 -0.76
C ASN A 49 12.07 6.39 0.65
N VAL A 50 11.20 5.89 1.52
CA VAL A 50 11.27 6.12 2.96
C VAL A 50 11.93 4.92 3.60
N VAL A 51 13.01 5.17 4.32
CA VAL A 51 13.86 4.15 4.95
C VAL A 51 14.07 4.46 6.43
N GLU A 52 14.31 3.43 7.21
CA GLU A 52 14.81 3.54 8.59
C GLU A 52 16.27 3.99 8.61
N LYS A 53 16.79 4.29 9.80
CA LYS A 53 18.21 4.69 10.00
C LYS A 53 19.22 3.64 9.50
N ASP A 54 18.84 2.37 9.56
CA ASP A 54 19.67 1.24 9.10
C ASP A 54 19.54 0.95 7.59
N GLY A 55 18.70 1.73 6.88
CA GLY A 55 18.42 1.54 5.46
C GLY A 55 17.24 0.61 5.16
N THR A 56 16.56 0.06 6.16
CA THR A 56 15.38 -0.78 5.95
C THR A 56 14.27 0.01 5.27
N LEU A 57 13.77 -0.49 4.13
CA LEU A 57 12.70 0.15 3.36
C LEU A 57 11.36 0.07 4.09
N LYS A 58 10.62 1.18 4.15
CA LYS A 58 9.29 1.29 4.79
C LYS A 58 8.19 1.73 3.85
N MET A 59 8.51 2.58 2.89
CA MET A 59 7.55 3.04 1.91
C MET A 59 8.25 3.41 0.61
N VAL A 60 7.57 3.18 -0.52
CA VAL A 60 7.99 3.67 -1.83
C VAL A 60 6.84 4.46 -2.43
N ILE A 61 7.10 5.68 -2.88
CA ILE A 61 6.19 6.47 -3.73
C ILE A 61 6.86 6.55 -5.09
N SER A 62 6.20 6.16 -6.18
CA SER A 62 6.83 6.18 -7.50
C SER A 62 5.85 6.19 -8.66
N ASN A 63 6.35 6.63 -9.82
CA ASN A 63 5.68 6.41 -11.10
C ASN A 63 5.66 4.92 -11.50
N LYS A 64 4.90 4.60 -12.55
CA LYS A 64 4.73 3.25 -13.11
C LYS A 64 6.07 2.57 -13.46
N LYS A 65 6.98 3.30 -14.12
CA LYS A 65 8.25 2.75 -14.63
C LYS A 65 9.25 2.41 -13.51
N ARG A 66 9.18 3.11 -12.38
CA ARG A 66 10.12 2.98 -11.26
C ARG A 66 9.54 2.29 -10.02
N GLN A 67 8.38 1.66 -10.18
CA GLN A 67 7.69 0.97 -9.12
C GLN A 67 8.53 -0.14 -8.49
N HIS A 68 8.43 -0.28 -7.17
CA HIS A 68 9.13 -1.35 -6.48
C HIS A 68 8.46 -2.70 -6.79
N PRO A 69 9.21 -3.77 -7.07
CA PRO A 69 8.63 -5.09 -7.38
C PRO A 69 7.99 -5.79 -6.17
N GLY A 70 8.30 -5.30 -4.96
CA GLY A 70 7.84 -5.88 -3.69
C GLY A 70 8.96 -6.59 -2.95
N LEU A 71 8.72 -6.87 -1.67
CA LEU A 71 9.60 -7.68 -0.83
C LEU A 71 8.78 -8.80 -0.19
N SER A 72 9.41 -9.95 0.02
CA SER A 72 8.93 -10.98 0.93
C SER A 72 10.11 -11.52 1.75
N ASN A 73 10.01 -11.44 3.07
CA ASN A 73 11.10 -11.73 4.01
C ASN A 73 12.44 -11.08 3.57
N PHE A 74 12.41 -9.78 3.27
CA PHE A 74 13.53 -8.97 2.76
C PHE A 74 14.07 -9.36 1.38
N LYS A 75 13.48 -10.35 0.69
CA LYS A 75 13.89 -10.74 -0.66
C LYS A 75 13.02 -10.05 -1.70
N LEU A 76 13.67 -9.59 -2.77
CA LEU A 76 12.98 -8.98 -3.90
C LEU A 76 12.04 -10.00 -4.56
N MET A 77 10.79 -9.59 -4.75
CA MET A 77 9.84 -10.37 -5.55
C MET A 77 10.11 -10.19 -7.04
N THR A 78 9.58 -11.09 -7.87
CA THR A 78 9.59 -10.93 -9.33
C THR A 78 8.90 -9.63 -9.72
N ALA A 79 9.54 -8.85 -10.58
CA ALA A 79 8.95 -7.62 -11.09
C ALA A 79 7.68 -7.93 -11.89
N ARG A 80 6.65 -7.13 -11.65
CA ARG A 80 5.38 -7.14 -12.39
C ARG A 80 5.02 -5.71 -12.75
N GLU A 81 4.27 -5.53 -13.84
CA GLU A 81 3.71 -4.23 -14.16
C GLU A 81 2.69 -3.81 -13.09
N ARG A 82 2.82 -2.58 -12.61
CA ARG A 82 2.01 -1.98 -11.57
C ARG A 82 1.88 -0.50 -11.88
N GLU A 83 0.72 0.08 -11.60
CA GLU A 83 0.53 1.51 -11.79
C GLU A 83 1.36 2.35 -10.80
N ALA A 84 1.42 3.66 -11.09
CA ALA A 84 1.99 4.64 -10.18
C ALA A 84 1.27 4.61 -8.83
N GLY A 85 2.01 4.86 -7.75
CA GLY A 85 1.44 4.76 -6.42
C GLY A 85 2.43 4.64 -5.28
N ILE A 86 1.91 4.16 -4.16
CA ILE A 86 2.57 4.00 -2.87
C ILE A 86 2.58 2.52 -2.50
N ILE A 87 3.70 1.98 -2.04
CA ILE A 87 3.83 0.63 -1.50
C ILE A 87 4.37 0.71 -0.08
N PHE A 88 3.79 -0.07 0.85
CA PHE A 88 4.20 -0.13 2.24
C PHE A 88 4.96 -1.43 2.55
N PHE A 89 5.95 -1.34 3.42
CA PHE A 89 6.77 -2.47 3.87
C PHE A 89 6.77 -2.57 5.39
N ASN A 90 6.55 -3.78 5.90
CA ASN A 90 6.55 -4.04 7.34
C ASN A 90 7.98 -4.27 7.88
N SER A 91 8.13 -4.40 9.20
CA SER A 91 9.44 -4.65 9.83
C SER A 91 10.00 -6.06 9.61
N SER A 92 9.20 -6.98 9.06
CA SER A 92 9.64 -8.32 8.66
C SER A 92 10.14 -8.34 7.21
N GLY A 93 10.14 -7.20 6.52
CA GLY A 93 10.61 -7.07 5.15
C GLY A 93 9.63 -7.62 4.12
N ASP A 94 8.32 -7.59 4.40
CA ASP A 94 7.28 -7.91 3.42
C ASP A 94 6.58 -6.64 2.90
N GLU A 95 6.23 -6.63 1.61
CA GLU A 95 5.17 -5.76 1.08
C GLU A 95 3.87 -6.06 1.83
N CYS A 96 3.18 -5.03 2.35
CA CYS A 96 2.02 -5.19 3.21
C CYS A 96 0.82 -4.33 2.78
N GLY A 97 0.74 -4.09 1.47
CA GLY A 97 -0.29 -3.26 0.85
C GLY A 97 0.29 -2.02 0.18
N GLY A 98 -0.62 -1.21 -0.33
CA GLY A 98 -0.28 -0.05 -1.15
C GLY A 98 -1.50 0.65 -1.72
N LEU A 99 -1.26 1.82 -2.28
CA LEU A 99 -2.22 2.61 -3.04
C LEU A 99 -1.72 2.72 -4.47
N VAL A 100 -2.49 2.25 -5.44
CA VAL A 100 -2.26 2.53 -6.85
C VAL A 100 -3.45 3.27 -7.42
N TYR A 101 -3.19 4.23 -8.30
CA TYR A 101 -4.23 4.99 -8.99
C TYR A 101 -3.72 5.40 -10.37
N ASP A 102 -4.46 5.03 -11.40
CA ASP A 102 -4.25 5.55 -12.75
C ASP A 102 -5.59 5.73 -13.50
N GLY A 103 -5.53 6.41 -14.63
CA GLY A 103 -6.66 6.50 -15.54
C GLY A 103 -6.33 7.09 -16.90
N THR A 104 -6.92 6.48 -17.92
CA THR A 104 -6.97 6.93 -19.30
C THR A 104 -8.41 7.32 -19.68
N ARG A 105 -8.64 7.57 -20.97
CA ARG A 105 -10.00 7.82 -21.49
C ARG A 105 -10.84 6.54 -21.50
N GLU A 106 -10.19 5.40 -21.67
CA GLU A 106 -10.80 4.08 -21.82
C GLU A 106 -11.05 3.41 -20.47
N GLU A 107 -10.18 3.63 -19.50
CA GLU A 107 -10.25 2.98 -18.19
C GLU A 107 -9.72 3.86 -17.07
N ALA A 108 -10.20 3.65 -15.86
CA ALA A 108 -9.63 4.30 -14.68
C ALA A 108 -9.77 3.37 -13.49
N GLY A 109 -8.83 3.41 -12.55
CA GLY A 109 -8.90 2.53 -11.41
C GLY A 109 -8.04 2.97 -10.24
N LEU A 110 -8.53 2.70 -9.04
CA LEU A 110 -7.82 2.88 -7.80
C LEU A 110 -7.90 1.58 -7.00
N ALA A 111 -6.79 1.20 -6.39
CA ALA A 111 -6.77 0.14 -5.41
C ALA A 111 -5.93 0.57 -4.21
N PHE A 112 -6.57 0.73 -3.06
CA PHE A 112 -5.91 0.80 -1.77
C PHE A 112 -6.05 -0.54 -1.07
N SER A 113 -4.93 -1.22 -0.88
CA SER A 113 -4.82 -2.57 -0.33
C SER A 113 -4.14 -2.54 1.02
N VAL A 114 -4.65 -3.35 1.95
CA VAL A 114 -4.01 -3.64 3.23
C VAL A 114 -3.93 -5.15 3.35
N ASP A 115 -2.71 -5.65 3.42
CA ASP A 115 -2.44 -7.08 3.42
C ASP A 115 -2.41 -7.62 4.86
N GLN A 116 -2.84 -8.87 5.04
CA GLN A 116 -2.61 -9.59 6.28
C GLN A 116 -1.11 -9.91 6.38
N PHE A 117 -0.57 -9.97 7.60
CA PHE A 117 0.82 -10.36 7.82
C PHE A 117 1.13 -11.71 7.13
N ARG A 118 2.14 -11.72 6.24
CA ARG A 118 2.56 -12.89 5.43
C ARG A 118 1.49 -13.51 4.53
N ASN A 119 0.39 -12.80 4.31
CA ASN A 119 -0.66 -13.22 3.40
C ASN A 119 -1.06 -12.05 2.49
N ASP A 120 -2.07 -12.30 1.68
CA ASP A 120 -2.60 -11.35 0.70
C ASP A 120 -3.63 -10.39 1.34
N GLN A 121 -4.31 -9.57 0.53
CA GLN A 121 -5.24 -8.53 0.99
C GLN A 121 -6.25 -9.05 2.02
N LEU A 122 -6.29 -8.39 3.18
CA LEU A 122 -7.35 -8.50 4.19
C LEU A 122 -8.50 -7.53 3.90
N MET A 123 -8.15 -6.34 3.42
CA MET A 123 -9.12 -5.32 3.03
C MET A 123 -8.64 -4.52 1.83
N GLN A 124 -9.60 -4.03 1.05
CA GLN A 124 -9.30 -3.21 -0.11
C GLN A 124 -10.40 -2.22 -0.42
N LEU A 125 -10.04 -0.96 -0.60
CA LEU A 125 -10.90 0.03 -1.24
C LEU A 125 -10.58 0.04 -2.73
N GLN A 126 -11.57 -0.24 -3.55
CA GLN A 126 -11.41 -0.39 -4.99
C GLN A 126 -12.32 0.56 -5.76
N TYR A 127 -11.81 1.02 -6.89
CA TYR A 127 -12.56 1.65 -7.97
C TYR A 127 -12.03 1.10 -9.29
N ALA A 128 -12.93 0.78 -10.20
CA ALA A 128 -12.62 0.44 -11.57
C ALA A 128 -13.71 1.00 -12.48
N GLN A 129 -13.28 1.60 -13.59
CA GLN A 129 -14.13 2.14 -14.63
C GLN A 129 -13.62 1.62 -15.96
N ARG A 130 -14.56 1.22 -16.82
CA ARG A 130 -14.28 0.89 -18.22
C ARG A 130 -15.30 1.55 -19.12
N THR A 131 -14.80 2.22 -20.14
CA THR A 131 -15.57 2.83 -21.21
C THR A 131 -15.61 1.86 -22.40
N GLN A 132 -16.81 1.56 -22.90
CA GLN A 132 -17.01 0.75 -24.10
C GLN A 132 -18.04 1.44 -24.99
N GLY A 133 -17.58 2.08 -26.07
CA GLY A 133 -18.41 2.99 -26.86
C GLY A 133 -18.95 4.12 -25.99
N ASP A 134 -20.26 4.37 -26.06
CA ASP A 134 -20.93 5.40 -25.24
C ASP A 134 -21.29 4.93 -23.82
N SER A 135 -20.98 3.67 -23.47
CA SER A 135 -21.32 3.09 -22.17
C SER A 135 -20.13 3.12 -21.22
N ILE A 136 -20.35 3.64 -20.01
CA ILE A 136 -19.37 3.60 -18.91
C ILE A 136 -19.84 2.61 -17.86
N ARG A 137 -19.04 1.57 -17.60
CA ARG A 137 -19.25 0.64 -16.49
C ARG A 137 -18.34 1.04 -15.34
N ARG A 138 -18.90 1.09 -14.12
CA ARG A 138 -18.18 1.42 -12.89
C ARG A 138 -18.43 0.37 -11.84
N HIS A 139 -17.36 -0.09 -11.24
CA HIS A 139 -17.30 -0.94 -10.06
C HIS A 139 -16.55 -0.15 -8.98
N TYR A 140 -17.07 -0.11 -7.76
CA TYR A 140 -16.34 0.52 -6.65
C TYR A 140 -16.86 0.03 -5.31
N GLY A 141 -16.02 0.05 -4.29
CA GLY A 141 -16.44 -0.28 -2.94
C GLY A 141 -15.30 -0.74 -2.04
N LEU A 142 -15.68 -1.08 -0.82
CA LEU A 142 -14.83 -1.75 0.17
C LEU A 142 -15.06 -3.26 0.09
N ARG A 143 -13.98 -4.02 0.03
CA ARG A 143 -13.97 -5.48 0.17
C ARG A 143 -13.19 -5.87 1.41
N LEU A 144 -13.70 -6.87 2.13
CA LEU A 144 -13.05 -7.50 3.27
C LEU A 144 -12.96 -9.01 3.03
N TRP A 145 -11.83 -9.60 3.37
CA TRP A 145 -11.58 -11.03 3.24
C TRP A 145 -11.20 -11.64 4.58
N ASP A 146 -11.55 -12.90 4.77
CA ASP A 146 -10.91 -13.77 5.75
C ASP A 146 -9.79 -14.55 5.05
N ARG A 147 -8.64 -14.67 5.71
CA ARG A 147 -7.44 -15.31 5.19
C ARG A 147 -6.89 -16.26 6.26
N SER A 148 -6.57 -17.49 5.88
CA SER A 148 -5.99 -18.49 6.78
C SER A 148 -4.52 -18.19 7.08
N GLU A 149 -4.10 -18.35 8.33
CA GLU A 149 -2.68 -18.27 8.72
C GLU A 149 -1.90 -19.56 8.36
N ASP A 150 -2.60 -20.68 8.17
CA ASP A 150 -2.01 -21.99 7.92
C ASP A 150 -1.50 -22.16 6.48
N PHE A 151 -1.92 -21.26 5.56
CA PHE A 151 -1.52 -21.29 4.15
C PHE A 151 -1.18 -19.88 3.63
N THR A 152 0.06 -19.50 3.87
CA THR A 152 0.64 -18.19 3.52
C THR A 152 0.66 -17.93 2.01
N LEU A 153 0.81 -16.65 1.62
CA LEU A 153 0.94 -16.27 0.21
C LEU A 153 2.18 -16.91 -0.44
N ALA A 154 3.28 -17.03 0.30
CA ALA A 154 4.50 -17.67 -0.21
C ALA A 154 4.28 -19.16 -0.54
N GLN A 155 3.50 -19.88 0.27
CA GLN A 155 3.13 -21.27 0.01
C GLN A 155 2.19 -21.38 -1.20
N GLN A 156 1.23 -20.46 -1.32
CA GLN A 156 0.34 -20.37 -2.50
C GLN A 156 1.15 -20.16 -3.79
N MET A 157 2.09 -19.23 -3.80
CA MET A 157 2.95 -18.96 -4.96
C MET A 157 3.84 -20.15 -5.31
N ALA A 158 4.48 -20.78 -4.32
CA ALA A 158 5.31 -21.97 -4.55
C ALA A 158 4.50 -23.13 -5.16
N LEU A 159 3.25 -23.30 -4.72
CA LEU A 159 2.35 -24.30 -5.29
C LEU A 159 2.03 -23.99 -6.77
N ILE A 160 1.61 -22.77 -7.07
CA ILE A 160 1.30 -22.34 -8.44
C ILE A 160 2.51 -22.55 -9.36
N ASP A 161 3.68 -22.06 -8.93
CA ASP A 161 4.92 -22.18 -9.69
C ASP A 161 5.27 -23.64 -9.99
N SER A 162 5.10 -24.54 -9.01
CA SER A 162 5.39 -25.96 -9.18
C SER A 162 4.49 -26.61 -10.23
N LEU A 163 3.18 -26.33 -10.19
CA LEU A 163 2.20 -26.94 -11.08
C LEU A 163 2.20 -26.35 -12.49
N GLN A 164 2.49 -25.04 -12.61
CA GLN A 164 2.66 -24.39 -13.92
C GLN A 164 3.89 -24.92 -14.66
N ARG A 165 5.02 -25.14 -13.96
CA ARG A 165 6.22 -25.75 -14.58
C ARG A 165 5.96 -27.17 -15.08
N LEU A 166 5.08 -27.91 -14.40
CA LEU A 166 4.68 -29.25 -14.79
C LEU A 166 3.56 -29.27 -15.84
N LYS A 167 3.03 -28.11 -16.24
CA LYS A 167 1.87 -27.96 -17.15
C LYS A 167 0.64 -28.76 -16.69
N GLN A 168 0.42 -28.86 -15.38
CA GLN A 168 -0.68 -29.62 -14.79
C GLN A 168 -1.84 -28.70 -14.37
N GLU A 169 -2.51 -28.08 -15.34
CA GLU A 169 -3.59 -27.12 -15.07
C GLU A 169 -4.81 -27.75 -14.37
N ASP A 170 -5.17 -28.99 -14.75
CA ASP A 170 -6.28 -29.70 -14.11
C ASP A 170 -5.99 -30.02 -12.64
N GLU A 171 -4.75 -30.41 -12.34
CA GLU A 171 -4.30 -30.69 -10.97
C GLU A 171 -4.26 -29.41 -10.13
N LEU A 172 -3.82 -28.29 -10.72
CA LEU A 172 -3.88 -26.97 -10.08
C LEU A 172 -5.32 -26.63 -9.68
N ASN A 173 -6.28 -26.79 -10.59
CA ASN A 173 -7.68 -26.53 -10.29
C ASN A 173 -8.21 -27.44 -9.17
N ASN A 174 -7.88 -28.73 -9.19
CA ASN A 174 -8.28 -29.69 -8.16
C ASN A 174 -7.70 -29.33 -6.78
N GLN A 175 -6.41 -28.97 -6.72
CA GLN A 175 -5.77 -28.58 -5.47
C GLN A 175 -6.33 -27.27 -4.92
N PHE A 176 -6.56 -26.27 -5.76
CA PHE A 176 -7.21 -25.02 -5.33
C PHE A 176 -8.63 -25.25 -4.80
N LYS A 177 -9.38 -26.17 -5.41
CA LYS A 177 -10.69 -26.59 -4.90
C LYS A 177 -10.56 -27.23 -3.52
N ALA A 178 -9.64 -28.17 -3.34
CA ALA A 178 -9.41 -28.83 -2.05
C ALA A 178 -8.95 -27.84 -0.96
N LEU A 179 -8.08 -26.89 -1.29
CA LEU A 179 -7.63 -25.83 -0.37
C LEU A 179 -8.79 -24.90 0.02
N ARG A 180 -9.66 -24.55 -0.92
CA ARG A 180 -10.88 -23.79 -0.64
C ARG A 180 -11.82 -24.55 0.30
N GLU A 181 -12.04 -25.84 0.05
CA GLU A 181 -12.89 -26.68 0.90
C GLU A 181 -12.33 -26.84 2.32
N LYS A 182 -11.01 -26.81 2.47
CA LYS A 182 -10.30 -26.79 3.76
C LYS A 182 -10.24 -25.40 4.42
N GLY A 183 -10.75 -24.35 3.78
CA GLY A 183 -10.69 -22.98 4.30
C GLY A 183 -9.28 -22.35 4.29
N LEU A 184 -8.36 -22.90 3.49
CA LEU A 184 -6.97 -22.44 3.40
C LEU A 184 -6.77 -21.32 2.37
N LEU A 185 -7.76 -21.05 1.52
CA LEU A 185 -7.73 -19.92 0.59
C LEU A 185 -8.54 -18.75 1.14
N GLY A 186 -8.16 -17.55 0.71
CA GLY A 186 -8.91 -16.34 1.05
C GLY A 186 -10.35 -16.37 0.58
N VAL A 187 -11.25 -15.90 1.44
CA VAL A 187 -12.69 -15.85 1.17
C VAL A 187 -13.17 -14.42 1.37
N GLU A 188 -13.84 -13.85 0.38
CA GLU A 188 -14.49 -12.54 0.56
C GLU A 188 -15.60 -12.68 1.59
N ARG A 189 -15.52 -11.89 2.65
CA ARG A 189 -16.49 -11.87 3.75
C ARG A 189 -17.55 -10.81 3.55
N MET A 190 -17.15 -9.66 3.03
CA MET A 190 -18.02 -8.51 2.86
C MET A 190 -17.64 -7.70 1.62
N PHE A 191 -18.65 -7.24 0.90
CA PHE A 191 -18.50 -6.18 -0.09
C PHE A 191 -19.53 -5.07 0.19
N ALA A 192 -19.08 -3.83 0.19
CA ALA A 192 -19.92 -2.64 0.32
C ALA A 192 -19.61 -1.68 -0.83
N GLY A 193 -20.53 -1.54 -1.78
CA GLY A 193 -20.35 -0.68 -2.94
C GLY A 193 -21.20 -1.06 -4.15
N LYS A 194 -20.79 -0.58 -5.33
CA LYS A 194 -21.42 -0.89 -6.61
C LYS A 194 -20.74 -2.07 -7.29
N ASN A 195 -21.48 -3.16 -7.49
CA ASN A 195 -20.98 -4.34 -8.18
C ASN A 195 -21.17 -4.27 -9.71
N ASP A 196 -20.70 -5.30 -10.42
CA ASP A 196 -20.74 -5.36 -11.90
C ASP A 196 -22.16 -5.56 -12.46
N LYS A 197 -23.08 -6.03 -11.62
CA LYS A 197 -24.51 -6.07 -11.93
C LYS A 197 -25.13 -4.68 -11.87
N GLY A 198 -24.43 -3.68 -11.34
CA GLY A 198 -24.92 -2.32 -11.14
C GLY A 198 -25.77 -2.16 -9.87
N GLU A 199 -25.76 -3.16 -8.99
CA GLU A 199 -26.38 -3.10 -7.68
C GLU A 199 -25.48 -2.34 -6.73
N VAL A 200 -26.04 -1.47 -5.90
CA VAL A 200 -25.30 -0.69 -4.90
C VAL A 200 -25.76 -1.11 -3.51
N GLY A 201 -24.86 -1.63 -2.69
CA GLY A 201 -25.24 -2.10 -1.37
C GLY A 201 -24.18 -2.88 -0.61
N LEU A 202 -24.64 -3.61 0.39
CA LEU A 202 -23.88 -4.45 1.30
C LEU A 202 -24.19 -5.93 1.04
N PHE A 203 -23.15 -6.73 0.84
CA PHE A 203 -23.21 -8.14 0.52
C PHE A 203 -22.32 -8.91 1.49
N ILE A 204 -22.92 -9.71 2.36
CA ILE A 204 -22.23 -10.47 3.40
C ILE A 204 -22.25 -11.95 3.05
N ARG A 205 -21.11 -12.60 3.20
CA ARG A 205 -20.92 -14.02 2.90
C ARG A 205 -20.64 -14.82 4.17
N ASP A 206 -20.90 -16.13 4.11
CA ASP A 206 -20.41 -17.08 5.11
C ASP A 206 -18.91 -17.38 4.95
N ASP A 207 -18.37 -18.22 5.82
CA ASP A 207 -16.95 -18.60 5.91
C ASP A 207 -16.49 -19.40 4.67
N LYS A 208 -17.45 -19.89 3.88
CA LYS A 208 -17.25 -20.57 2.60
C LYS A 208 -17.45 -19.65 1.41
N GLY A 209 -17.70 -18.35 1.63
CA GLY A 209 -17.86 -17.34 0.58
C GLY A 209 -19.26 -17.33 -0.05
N ARG A 210 -20.22 -18.04 0.52
CA ARG A 210 -21.61 -18.07 0.02
C ARG A 210 -22.35 -16.87 0.57
N ILE A 211 -23.02 -16.11 -0.29
CA ILE A 211 -23.80 -14.93 0.14
C ILE A 211 -24.90 -15.38 1.11
N ARG A 212 -25.05 -14.65 2.21
CA ARG A 212 -26.08 -14.87 3.24
C ARG A 212 -26.99 -13.68 3.43
N ILE A 213 -26.48 -12.48 3.21
CA ILE A 213 -27.26 -11.24 3.37
C ILE A 213 -26.94 -10.33 2.19
N LYS A 214 -27.99 -9.77 1.58
CA LYS A 214 -27.91 -8.71 0.58
C LYS A 214 -28.78 -7.55 1.03
N ILE A 215 -28.23 -6.36 1.14
CA ILE A 215 -28.95 -5.09 1.41
C ILE A 215 -28.53 -4.11 0.32
N TYR A 216 -29.38 -3.88 -0.68
CA TYR A 216 -28.94 -3.16 -1.88
C TYR A 216 -30.08 -2.46 -2.62
N CYS A 217 -29.73 -1.48 -3.44
CA CYS A 217 -30.59 -0.96 -4.50
C CYS A 217 -30.25 -1.67 -5.81
N ASP A 218 -31.26 -2.20 -6.50
CA ASP A 218 -31.09 -2.79 -7.83
C ASP A 218 -30.86 -1.72 -8.91
N ARG A 219 -30.64 -2.14 -10.16
CA ARG A 219 -30.39 -1.22 -11.29
C ARG A 219 -31.56 -0.28 -11.58
N GLN A 220 -32.76 -0.63 -11.12
CA GLN A 220 -33.98 0.16 -11.26
C GLN A 220 -34.23 1.02 -10.01
N ASN A 221 -33.28 1.10 -9.08
CA ASN A 221 -33.34 1.81 -7.81
C ASN A 221 -34.39 1.26 -6.83
N ASN A 222 -34.85 0.02 -6.98
CA ASN A 222 -35.72 -0.57 -5.97
C ASN A 222 -34.87 -1.07 -4.79
N PRO A 223 -35.26 -0.77 -3.55
CA PRO A 223 -34.59 -1.32 -2.37
C PRO A 223 -34.88 -2.82 -2.25
N ARG A 224 -33.85 -3.58 -1.91
CA ARG A 224 -33.90 -5.04 -1.72
C ARG A 224 -33.20 -5.41 -0.43
N LEU A 225 -33.84 -6.31 0.31
CA LEU A 225 -33.29 -6.98 1.48
C LEU A 225 -33.53 -8.48 1.31
N THR A 226 -32.46 -9.26 1.33
CA THR A 226 -32.55 -10.71 1.13
C THR A 226 -31.67 -11.43 2.12
N VAL A 227 -32.24 -12.44 2.78
CA VAL A 227 -31.49 -13.42 3.57
C VAL A 227 -31.47 -14.73 2.80
N VAL A 228 -30.30 -15.34 2.68
CA VAL A 228 -30.10 -16.59 1.92
C VAL A 228 -29.75 -17.69 2.90
N ASP A 229 -30.52 -18.78 2.89
CA ASP A 229 -30.27 -19.92 3.77
C ASP A 229 -29.09 -20.79 3.32
N GLU A 230 -28.78 -21.82 4.10
CA GLU A 230 -27.66 -22.74 3.83
C GLU A 230 -27.75 -23.44 2.48
N ARG A 231 -28.97 -23.65 1.97
CA ARG A 231 -29.26 -24.32 0.69
C ARG A 231 -29.26 -23.33 -0.48
N GLY A 232 -29.08 -22.04 -0.23
CA GLY A 232 -29.08 -21.00 -1.25
C GLY A 232 -30.48 -20.45 -1.56
N VAL A 233 -31.49 -20.77 -0.76
CA VAL A 233 -32.85 -20.27 -0.99
C VAL A 233 -32.95 -18.85 -0.44
N GLU A 234 -33.32 -17.92 -1.33
CA GLU A 234 -33.57 -16.52 -0.97
C GLU A 234 -34.89 -16.40 -0.22
N LYS A 235 -34.84 -15.79 0.96
CA LYS A 235 -36.00 -15.39 1.75
C LYS A 235 -36.05 -13.88 1.76
N GLY A 236 -37.13 -13.32 1.22
CA GLY A 236 -37.47 -11.92 1.42
C GLY A 236 -37.78 -11.69 2.90
N LEU A 237 -37.37 -10.52 3.40
CA LEU A 237 -37.92 -9.97 4.63
C LEU A 237 -39.13 -9.11 4.32
#